data_AF-A0A920U354-F1
#
_entry.id   AF-A0A920U354-F1
#
_cell.length_a   1.000
_cell.length_b   1.000
_cell.length_c   1.000
_cell.angle_alpha   90.00
_cell.angle_beta   90.00
_cell.angle_gamma   90.00
#
_symmetry.space_group_name_H-M   'P 1'
#
loop_
_entity.id
_entity.type
_entity.pdbx_description
1 polymer ?
#
loop_
_entity_poly.entity_id
_entity_poly.type
_entity_poly.pdbx_seq_one_letter_code
_entity_poly.pdbx_strand_id
1 'polypeptide(L)'
;MLGEKLGQIIGPIKTTVLPANGPNPRFENSVEGSGTLAGVDVNCMATYSSEMQSDGSLYGECPNQGVIMTQTGEVATFRATGVGKFNSEGGIDFGGVVYFRTTTKALESLNSAVVVYTFKVDANNVATWDLWEWKY
;
A
#
# COMPACT_ATOMS: atom_id res chain seq x y z
N MET A 1 16.75 -7.84 -8.45
CA MET A 1 16.66 -6.69 -9.36
C MET A 1 15.21 -6.26 -9.50
N LEU A 2 14.96 -4.96 -9.67
CA LEU A 2 13.62 -4.47 -9.98
C LEU A 2 13.17 -5.02 -11.34
N GLY A 3 12.01 -5.65 -11.37
CA GLY A 3 11.41 -6.24 -12.56
C GLY A 3 10.31 -5.38 -13.16
N GLU A 4 9.31 -6.03 -13.75
CA GLU A 4 8.20 -5.37 -14.41
C GLU A 4 7.28 -4.64 -13.43
N LYS A 5 6.66 -3.57 -13.93
CA LYS A 5 5.59 -2.89 -13.20
C LYS A 5 4.36 -3.80 -13.21
N LEU A 6 3.92 -4.22 -12.04
CA LEU A 6 2.76 -5.08 -11.85
C LEU A 6 1.46 -4.29 -11.87
N GLY A 7 1.49 -3.04 -11.42
CA GLY A 7 0.29 -2.25 -11.29
C GLY A 7 0.49 -0.84 -10.79
N GLN A 8 -0.60 -0.09 -10.83
CA GLN A 8 -0.74 1.21 -10.19
C GLN A 8 -2.18 1.33 -9.71
N ILE A 9 -2.34 1.75 -8.46
CA ILE A 9 -3.64 2.03 -7.83
C ILE A 9 -3.62 3.47 -7.36
N ILE A 10 -4.65 4.23 -7.69
CA ILE A 10 -4.80 5.63 -7.32
C ILE A 10 -6.13 5.80 -6.59
N GLY A 11 -6.14 6.58 -5.53
CA GLY A 11 -7.39 6.85 -4.81
C GLY A 11 -7.25 7.85 -3.67
N PRO A 12 -8.37 8.41 -3.19
CA PRO A 12 -8.39 9.20 -1.98
C PRO A 12 -7.85 8.42 -0.78
N ILE A 13 -7.15 9.13 0.09
CA ILE A 13 -6.69 8.63 1.38
C ILE A 13 -7.27 9.50 2.50
N LYS A 14 -7.63 8.86 3.60
CA LYS A 14 -8.00 9.52 4.85
C LYS A 14 -6.99 9.18 5.93
N THR A 15 -6.31 10.19 6.44
CA THR A 15 -5.37 10.06 7.56
C THR A 15 -6.07 10.38 8.88
N THR A 16 -5.94 9.49 9.86
CA THR A 16 -6.44 9.66 11.23
C THR A 16 -5.27 9.58 12.20
N VAL A 17 -5.16 10.57 13.10
CA VAL A 17 -4.18 10.52 14.19
C VAL A 17 -4.65 9.54 15.26
N LEU A 18 -3.79 8.61 15.64
CA LEU A 18 -4.03 7.62 16.69
C LEU A 18 -3.38 8.07 18.01
N PRO A 19 -3.76 7.47 19.15
CA PRO A 19 -3.00 7.63 20.39
C PRO A 19 -1.53 7.27 20.19
N ALA A 20 -0.65 8.18 20.61
CA ALA A 20 0.78 8.01 20.55
C ALA A 20 1.24 6.82 21.40
N ASN A 21 2.35 6.19 20.99
CA ASN A 21 3.05 5.20 21.78
C ASN A 21 4.20 5.88 22.53
N GLY A 22 3.94 6.29 23.77
CA GLY A 22 4.86 7.16 24.51
C GLY A 22 5.08 8.48 23.74
N PRO A 23 6.33 8.83 23.37
CA PRO A 23 6.61 10.05 22.61
C PRO A 23 6.36 9.91 21.10
N ASN A 24 6.02 8.72 20.58
CA ASN A 24 5.97 8.44 19.15
C ASN A 24 4.56 8.67 18.56
N PRO A 25 4.37 9.66 17.66
CA PRO A 25 3.13 9.84 16.92
C PRO A 25 2.72 8.61 16.11
N ARG A 26 1.42 8.35 16.05
CA ARG A 26 0.85 7.23 15.29
C ARG A 26 -0.27 7.69 14.37
N PHE A 27 -0.37 7.06 13.22
CA PHE A 27 -1.31 7.40 12.17
C PHE A 27 -1.96 6.15 11.60
N GLU A 28 -3.22 6.27 11.23
CA GLU A 28 -3.96 5.33 10.39
C GLU A 28 -4.28 5.99 9.07
N ASN A 29 -4.13 5.25 7.99
CA ASN A 29 -4.45 5.67 6.63
C ASN A 29 -5.49 4.69 6.06
N SER A 30 -6.70 5.17 5.81
CA SER A 30 -7.73 4.44 5.07
C SER A 30 -7.68 4.84 3.61
N VAL A 31 -7.59 3.87 2.71
CA VAL A 31 -7.49 4.09 1.26
C VAL A 31 -8.62 3.37 0.56
N GLU A 32 -9.25 4.05 -0.39
CA GLU A 32 -10.15 3.47 -1.38
C GLU A 32 -9.65 3.93 -2.75
N GLY A 33 -9.26 2.99 -3.61
CA GLY A 33 -8.66 3.32 -4.90
C GLY A 33 -8.98 2.32 -5.97
N SER A 34 -8.58 2.64 -7.19
CA SER A 34 -8.72 1.76 -8.35
C SER A 34 -7.54 1.91 -9.29
N GLY A 35 -7.40 0.94 -10.19
CA GLY A 35 -6.35 0.94 -11.19
C GLY A 35 -6.14 -0.45 -11.76
N THR A 36 -4.89 -0.80 -12.04
CA THR A 36 -4.53 -2.10 -12.61
C THR A 36 -3.54 -2.83 -11.72
N LEU A 37 -3.66 -4.16 -11.66
CA LEU A 37 -2.71 -5.04 -10.98
C LEU A 37 -2.65 -6.39 -11.69
N ALA A 38 -1.46 -6.90 -11.97
CA ALA A 38 -1.23 -8.15 -12.71
C ALA A 38 -1.98 -8.21 -14.06
N GLY A 39 -2.13 -7.05 -14.72
CA GLY A 39 -2.79 -6.94 -16.02
C GLY A 39 -4.32 -6.92 -15.98
N VAL A 40 -4.94 -6.84 -14.80
CA VAL A 40 -6.41 -6.74 -14.66
C VAL A 40 -6.81 -5.45 -13.93
N ASP A 41 -8.01 -4.94 -14.26
CA ASP A 41 -8.62 -3.82 -13.56
C ASP A 41 -9.08 -4.23 -12.16
N VAL A 42 -8.73 -3.42 -11.17
CA VAL A 42 -9.00 -3.70 -9.76
C VAL A 42 -9.45 -2.46 -8.99
N ASN A 43 -10.26 -2.72 -7.96
CA ASN A 43 -10.50 -1.81 -6.85
C ASN A 43 -9.69 -2.28 -5.64
N CYS A 44 -9.30 -1.32 -4.80
CA CYS A 44 -8.51 -1.55 -3.59
C CYS A 44 -9.17 -0.85 -2.41
N MET A 45 -9.21 -1.53 -1.28
CA MET A 45 -9.54 -0.95 0.03
C MET A 45 -8.48 -1.40 1.02
N ALA A 46 -7.97 -0.48 1.84
CA ALA A 46 -6.95 -0.84 2.84
C ALA A 46 -6.95 0.09 4.05
N THR A 47 -6.56 -0.49 5.19
CA THR A 47 -6.16 0.25 6.38
C THR A 47 -4.69 -0.01 6.66
N TYR A 48 -3.90 1.07 6.69
CA TYR A 48 -2.46 1.03 6.92
C TYR A 48 -2.12 1.85 8.16
N SER A 49 -1.33 1.31 9.08
CA SER A 49 -0.91 2.00 10.29
C SER A 49 0.55 2.37 10.22
N SER A 50 0.94 3.49 10.86
CA SER A 50 2.34 3.89 10.97
C SER A 50 2.65 4.54 12.31
N GLU A 51 3.91 4.40 12.73
CA GLU A 51 4.47 5.03 13.92
C GLU A 51 5.73 5.81 13.53
N MET A 52 5.81 7.07 13.95
CA MET A 52 6.98 7.91 13.77
C MET A 52 8.06 7.54 14.78
N GLN A 53 9.24 7.25 14.26
CA GLN A 53 10.44 6.91 15.01
C GLN A 53 11.16 8.17 15.49
N SER A 54 12.09 8.00 16.44
CA SER A 54 12.86 9.11 17.01
C SER A 54 13.72 9.89 16.01
N ASP A 55 14.03 9.31 14.85
CA ASP A 55 14.77 9.95 13.76
C ASP A 55 13.85 10.66 12.74
N GLY A 56 12.54 10.68 13.00
CA GLY A 56 11.52 11.27 12.13
C GLY A 56 11.06 10.38 10.97
N SER A 57 11.64 9.19 10.80
CA SER A 57 11.13 8.20 9.84
C SER A 57 9.81 7.60 10.33
N LEU A 58 9.00 7.10 9.40
CA LEU A 58 7.78 6.35 9.70
C LEU A 58 8.04 4.86 9.47
N TYR A 59 7.75 4.04 10.47
CA TYR A 59 7.59 2.60 10.28
C TYR A 59 6.12 2.28 10.05
N GLY A 60 5.82 1.50 9.01
CA GLY A 60 4.46 1.27 8.55
C GLY A 60 4.12 -0.20 8.36
N GLU A 61 2.87 -0.57 8.69
CA GLU A 61 2.34 -1.92 8.51
C GLU A 61 0.86 -1.93 8.09
N CYS A 62 0.52 -2.89 7.25
CA CYS A 62 -0.85 -3.33 6.97
C CYS A 62 -0.91 -4.84 7.19
N PRO A 63 -1.34 -5.32 8.37
CA PRO A 63 -1.35 -6.75 8.68
C PRO A 63 -2.62 -7.43 8.15
N ASN A 64 -2.62 -7.82 6.87
CA ASN A 64 -3.77 -8.44 6.18
C ASN A 64 -5.04 -7.59 6.19
N GLN A 65 -4.89 -6.26 6.21
CA GLN A 65 -6.00 -5.29 6.18
C GLN A 65 -6.15 -4.62 4.81
N GLY A 66 -5.64 -5.27 3.77
CA GLY A 66 -5.78 -4.83 2.39
C GLY A 66 -6.62 -5.80 1.58
N VAL A 67 -7.50 -5.28 0.73
CA VAL A 67 -8.37 -6.06 -0.15
C VAL A 67 -8.25 -5.52 -1.56
N ILE A 68 -8.01 -6.40 -2.52
CA ILE A 68 -8.08 -6.17 -3.96
C ILE A 68 -9.28 -6.92 -4.51
N MET A 69 -10.08 -6.26 -5.35
CA MET A 69 -11.25 -6.86 -6.02
C MET A 69 -11.21 -6.58 -7.51
N THR A 70 -11.39 -7.60 -8.34
CA THR A 70 -11.61 -7.41 -9.79
C THR A 70 -13.08 -7.06 -10.07
N GLN A 71 -13.36 -6.56 -11.28
CA GLN A 71 -14.76 -6.33 -11.71
C GLN A 71 -15.59 -7.62 -11.80
N THR A 72 -14.95 -8.77 -11.95
CA THR A 72 -15.58 -10.10 -12.01
C THR A 72 -15.81 -10.71 -10.63
N GLY A 73 -15.45 -10.02 -9.54
CA GLY A 73 -15.70 -10.44 -8.16
C GLY A 73 -14.61 -11.34 -7.58
N GLU A 74 -13.46 -11.46 -8.23
CA GLU A 74 -12.30 -12.15 -7.66
C GLU A 74 -11.60 -11.28 -6.62
N VAL A 75 -11.08 -11.91 -5.57
CA VAL A 75 -10.56 -11.20 -4.38
C VAL A 75 -9.16 -11.67 -4.03
N ALA A 76 -8.30 -10.73 -3.65
CA ALA A 76 -7.05 -11.00 -2.95
C ALA A 76 -6.98 -10.18 -1.66
N THR A 77 -6.44 -10.76 -0.60
CA THR A 77 -6.03 -10.03 0.60
C THR A 77 -4.56 -9.70 0.48
N PHE A 78 -4.11 -8.58 1.05
CA PHE A 78 -2.69 -8.27 1.14
C PHE A 78 -2.28 -7.79 2.52
N ARG A 79 -0.99 -8.01 2.80
CA ARG A 79 -0.26 -7.37 3.90
C ARG A 79 0.95 -6.64 3.36
N ALA A 80 1.33 -5.55 4.02
CA ALA A 80 2.45 -4.72 3.61
C ALA A 80 3.24 -4.21 4.80
N THR A 81 4.52 -3.94 4.59
CA THR A 81 5.41 -3.29 5.54
C THR A 81 6.26 -2.27 4.79
N GLY A 82 6.54 -1.13 5.39
CA GLY A 82 7.31 -0.08 4.74
C GLY A 82 7.98 0.90 5.69
N VAL A 83 8.87 1.70 5.10
CA VAL A 83 9.48 2.86 5.74
C VAL A 83 9.09 4.09 4.95
N GLY A 84 8.78 5.18 5.64
CA GLY A 84 8.32 6.42 5.02
C GLY A 84 8.80 7.68 5.70
N LYS A 85 8.35 8.80 5.16
CA LYS A 85 8.62 10.15 5.66
C LYS A 85 7.53 11.09 5.16
N PHE A 86 7.31 12.18 5.91
CA PHE A 86 6.51 13.29 5.39
C PHE A 86 7.23 13.92 4.19
N ASN A 87 6.47 14.23 3.14
CA ASN A 87 6.97 14.94 1.97
C ASN A 87 6.74 16.45 2.11
N SER A 88 7.32 17.24 1.20
CA SER A 88 7.23 18.71 1.23
C SER A 88 5.82 19.26 0.99
N GLU A 89 4.89 18.41 0.55
CA GLU A 89 3.49 18.76 0.29
C GLU A 89 2.57 18.50 1.48
N GLY A 90 3.13 18.01 2.60
CA GLY A 90 2.36 17.64 3.79
C GLY A 90 1.73 16.24 3.72
N GLY A 91 1.96 15.52 2.62
CA GLY A 91 1.62 14.11 2.47
C GLY A 91 2.72 13.18 3.01
N ILE A 92 2.63 11.91 2.65
CA ILE A 92 3.58 10.87 3.07
C ILE A 92 4.10 10.12 1.85
N ASP A 93 5.41 9.88 1.83
CA ASP A 93 6.07 8.96 0.92
C ASP A 93 6.45 7.69 1.69
N PHE A 94 6.03 6.53 1.21
CA PHE A 94 6.43 5.21 1.71
C PHE A 94 7.09 4.39 0.60
N GLY A 95 8.05 3.56 0.98
CA GLY A 95 8.57 2.45 0.20
C GLY A 95 8.57 1.17 1.02
N GLY A 96 8.30 0.03 0.39
CA GLY A 96 8.18 -1.21 1.13
C GLY A 96 7.96 -2.46 0.28
N VAL A 97 7.48 -3.50 0.95
CA VAL A 97 7.13 -4.80 0.37
C VAL A 97 5.67 -5.11 0.68
N VAL A 98 4.96 -5.65 -0.29
CA VAL A 98 3.59 -6.14 -0.15
C VAL A 98 3.51 -7.61 -0.57
N TYR A 99 2.67 -8.35 0.12
CA TYR A 99 2.43 -9.76 -0.11
C TYR A 99 0.94 -9.96 -0.33
N PHE A 100 0.57 -10.52 -1.47
CA PHE A 100 -0.80 -10.83 -1.81
C PHE A 100 -1.10 -12.30 -1.52
N ARG A 101 -2.37 -12.59 -1.23
CA ARG A 101 -2.90 -13.93 -1.12
C ARG A 101 -4.28 -13.99 -1.77
N THR A 102 -4.45 -14.95 -2.67
CA THR A 102 -5.73 -15.25 -3.31
C THR A 102 -5.88 -16.75 -3.55
N THR A 103 -7.13 -17.19 -3.70
CA THR A 103 -7.50 -18.52 -4.20
C THR A 103 -8.16 -18.46 -5.58
N THR A 104 -8.20 -17.28 -6.19
CA THR A 104 -8.84 -17.02 -7.50
C THR A 104 -7.81 -17.02 -8.62
N LYS A 105 -8.25 -17.21 -9.87
CA LYS A 105 -7.35 -17.43 -11.01
C LYS A 105 -6.77 -16.14 -11.55
N ALA A 106 -7.55 -15.06 -11.69
CA ALA A 106 -7.07 -13.84 -12.33
C ALA A 106 -5.91 -13.16 -11.59
N LEU A 107 -5.80 -13.40 -10.28
CA LEU A 107 -4.77 -12.81 -9.43
C LEU A 107 -3.74 -13.85 -8.93
N GLU A 108 -3.77 -15.08 -9.47
CA GLU A 108 -2.97 -16.20 -8.92
C GLU A 108 -1.47 -15.97 -9.02
N SER A 109 -1.01 -15.23 -10.03
CA SER A 109 0.40 -14.87 -10.23
C SER A 109 0.97 -14.07 -9.04
N LEU A 110 0.13 -13.33 -8.32
CA LEU A 110 0.53 -12.56 -7.16
C LEU A 110 0.89 -13.42 -5.95
N ASN A 111 0.41 -14.68 -5.86
CA ASN A 111 0.72 -15.58 -4.75
C ASN A 111 2.20 -15.95 -4.65
N SER A 112 2.92 -15.89 -5.78
CA SER A 112 4.34 -16.25 -5.90
C SER A 112 5.22 -15.06 -6.27
N ALA A 113 4.66 -13.85 -6.34
CA ALA A 113 5.41 -12.64 -6.67
C ALA A 113 6.02 -12.03 -5.39
N VAL A 114 7.30 -11.64 -5.48
CA VAL A 114 7.88 -10.71 -4.50
C VAL A 114 7.55 -9.31 -4.99
N VAL A 115 6.75 -8.54 -4.25
CA VAL A 115 6.26 -7.23 -4.73
C VAL A 115 6.81 -6.11 -3.87
N VAL A 116 7.56 -5.21 -4.49
CA VAL A 116 8.01 -3.95 -3.88
C VAL A 116 7.10 -2.81 -4.34
N TYR A 117 6.99 -1.77 -3.52
CA TYR A 117 6.10 -0.66 -3.82
C TYR A 117 6.66 0.70 -3.43
N THR A 118 6.11 1.73 -4.06
CA THR A 118 6.13 3.10 -3.56
C THR A 118 4.70 3.58 -3.38
N PHE A 119 4.44 4.33 -2.32
CA PHE A 119 3.16 4.93 -2.03
C PHE A 119 3.37 6.41 -1.74
N LYS A 120 2.75 7.30 -2.51
CA LYS A 120 2.93 8.74 -2.40
C LYS A 120 1.59 9.42 -2.25
N VAL A 121 1.48 10.33 -1.29
CA VAL A 121 0.29 11.16 -1.08
C VAL A 121 0.60 12.58 -1.50
N ASP A 122 -0.24 13.14 -2.36
CA ASP A 122 -0.13 14.53 -2.81
C ASP A 122 -0.85 15.51 -1.86
N ALA A 123 -0.73 16.81 -2.15
CA ALA A 123 -1.40 17.87 -1.39
C ALA A 123 -2.95 17.80 -1.37
N ASN A 124 -3.57 17.02 -2.27
CA ASN A 124 -5.03 16.84 -2.35
C ASN A 124 -5.52 15.59 -1.61
N ASN A 125 -4.65 14.92 -0.85
CA ASN A 125 -4.92 13.62 -0.22
C ASN A 125 -5.30 12.54 -1.24
N VAL A 126 -4.64 12.55 -2.40
CA VAL A 126 -4.70 11.47 -3.38
C VAL A 126 -3.42 10.66 -3.26
N ALA A 127 -3.58 9.36 -3.03
CA ALA A 127 -2.50 8.41 -2.99
C ALA A 127 -2.26 7.79 -4.36
N THR A 128 -0.99 7.65 -4.74
CA THR A 128 -0.53 6.81 -5.85
C THR A 128 0.29 5.65 -5.28
N TRP A 129 -0.19 4.43 -5.50
CA TRP A 129 0.47 3.19 -5.10
C TRP A 129 1.00 2.46 -6.34
N ASP A 130 2.31 2.52 -6.56
CA ASP A 130 2.98 1.82 -7.65
C ASP A 130 3.60 0.52 -7.15
N LEU A 131 3.44 -0.53 -7.95
CA LEU A 131 3.78 -1.91 -7.60
C LEU A 131 4.68 -2.54 -8.66
N TRP A 132 5.77 -3.15 -8.24
CA TRP A 132 6.71 -3.83 -9.12
C TRP A 132 7.09 -5.20 -8.58
N GLU A 133 7.32 -6.13 -9.50
CA GLU A 133 7.89 -7.40 -9.14
C GLU A 133 9.39 -7.23 -8.85
N TRP A 134 9.88 -7.89 -7.80
CA TRP A 134 11.29 -8.07 -7.55
C TRP A 134 11.73 -9.43 -8.08
N LYS A 135 12.71 -9.43 -8.99
CA LYS A 135 13.32 -10.65 -9.54
C LYS A 135 14.60 -10.99 -8.76
N TYR A 136 14.83 -12.28 -8.52
CA TYR A 136 16.09 -12.80 -7.97
C TYR A 136 17.04 -13.22 -9.09
#